data_AF-A0A1M3QZH5-F1
#
_entry.id   AF-A0A1M3QZH5-F1
#
_cell.length_a   1.000
_cell.length_b   1.000
_cell.length_c   1.000
_cell.angle_alpha   90.00
_cell.angle_beta   90.00
_cell.angle_gamma   90.00
#
_symmetry.space_group_name_H-M   'P 1'
#
loop_
_entity.id
_entity.type
_entity.pdbx_description
1 polymer ?
#
loop_
_entity_poly.entity_id
_entity_poly.type
_entity_poly.pdbx_seq_one_letter_code
_entity_poly.pdbx_strand_id
1 'polypeptide(L)'
;MEINTNKIRNVLLDAMCLIIIAEIISLLANSQFSWEVTIVTMIAVVLFAIFAMLAKKAPYPSLLSALVVFIILSIISAAIKPTYLGGSIIVKIFILIYLVRSIHDAREMSQALKKRSAA
;
A
#
# COMPACT_ATOMS: atom_id res chain seq x y z
N MET A 1 -2.06 26.08 9.97
CA MET A 1 -1.50 24.82 9.45
C MET A 1 -2.30 24.42 8.23
N GLU A 2 -1.73 24.54 7.04
CA GLU A 2 -2.40 24.08 5.81
C GLU A 2 -2.53 22.55 5.84
N ILE A 3 -3.76 22.06 5.75
CA ILE A 3 -4.00 20.62 5.64
C ILE A 3 -3.67 20.23 4.20
N ASN A 4 -2.54 19.56 3.99
CA ASN A 4 -2.21 19.00 2.69
C ASN A 4 -3.11 17.79 2.41
N THR A 5 -4.27 18.02 1.79
CA THR A 5 -5.30 17.01 1.48
C THR A 5 -4.78 15.84 0.64
N ASN A 6 -3.61 15.98 0.01
CA ASN A 6 -3.01 14.96 -0.84
C ASN A 6 -1.97 14.10 -0.11
N LYS A 7 -1.62 14.38 1.16
CA LYS A 7 -0.56 13.65 1.89
C LYS A 7 -0.78 12.13 1.87
N ILE A 8 -1.96 11.67 2.29
CA ILE A 8 -2.27 10.22 2.38
C ILE A 8 -2.45 9.58 1.01
N ARG A 9 -3.00 10.31 0.04
CA ARG A 9 -3.04 9.84 -1.35
C ARG A 9 -1.62 9.57 -1.86
N ASN A 10 -0.69 10.49 -1.64
CA ASN A 10 0.68 10.33 -2.09
C ASN A 10 1.38 9.17 -1.37
N VAL A 11 1.16 8.99 -0.06
CA VAL A 11 1.65 7.80 0.66
C VAL A 11 1.17 6.50 0.02
N LEU A 12 -0.12 6.42 -0.36
CA LEU A 12 -0.68 5.23 -1.01
C LEU A 12 -0.10 5.01 -2.42
N LEU A 13 0.12 6.09 -3.18
CA LEU A 13 0.77 6.01 -4.50
C LEU A 13 2.25 5.64 -4.40
N ASP A 14 2.96 6.15 -3.40
CA ASP A 14 4.36 5.81 -3.14
C ASP A 14 4.48 4.33 -2.77
N ALA A 15 3.59 3.83 -1.89
CA ALA A 15 3.52 2.41 -1.56
C ALA A 15 3.18 1.55 -2.79
N MET A 16 2.26 2.01 -3.65
CA MET A 16 1.95 1.35 -4.93
C MET A 16 3.18 1.28 -5.84
N CYS A 17 3.95 2.36 -5.96
CA CYS A 17 5.19 2.38 -6.72
C CYS A 17 6.22 1.40 -6.15
N LEU A 18 6.37 1.31 -4.82
CA LEU A 18 7.26 0.35 -4.18
C LEU A 18 6.85 -1.11 -4.47
N ILE A 19 5.55 -1.40 -4.51
CA ILE A 19 5.03 -2.73 -4.89
C ILE A 19 5.43 -3.06 -6.34
N ILE A 20 5.25 -2.13 -7.27
CA ILE A 20 5.62 -2.31 -8.69
C ILE A 20 7.14 -2.51 -8.83
N ILE A 21 7.94 -1.69 -8.14
CA ILE A 21 9.41 -1.79 -8.17
C ILE A 21 9.85 -3.16 -7.64
N ALA A 22 9.25 -3.65 -6.55
CA ALA A 22 9.55 -4.98 -6.00
C ALA A 22 9.29 -6.11 -7.01
N GLU A 23 8.20 -6.00 -7.79
CA GLU A 23 7.85 -6.98 -8.81
C GLU A 23 8.81 -6.91 -10.01
N ILE A 24 9.19 -5.71 -10.47
CA ILE A 24 10.19 -5.54 -11.53
C ILE A 24 11.54 -6.14 -11.11
N ILE A 25 11.98 -5.93 -9.87
CA ILE A 25 13.22 -6.55 -9.35
C ILE A 25 13.10 -8.07 -9.36
N SER A 26 11.93 -8.61 -8.96
CA SER A 26 11.67 -10.05 -8.94
C SER A 26 11.67 -10.67 -10.35
N LEU A 27 11.13 -9.95 -11.34
CA LEU A 27 11.17 -10.30 -12.76
C LEU A 27 12.61 -10.34 -13.28
N LEU A 28 13.41 -9.30 -13.02
CA LEU A 28 14.81 -9.23 -13.47
C LEU A 28 15.70 -10.28 -12.82
N ALA A 29 15.41 -10.66 -11.57
CA ALA A 29 16.16 -11.67 -10.85
C ALA A 29 15.93 -13.11 -11.36
N ASN A 30 14.90 -13.34 -12.19
CA ASN A 30 14.45 -14.55 -12.92
C ASN A 30 14.26 -15.85 -12.10
N SER A 31 14.99 -16.04 -11.00
CA SER A 31 14.92 -17.17 -10.07
C SER A 31 13.69 -17.15 -9.16
N GLN A 32 13.05 -15.99 -8.99
CA GLN A 32 11.92 -15.83 -8.07
C GLN A 32 10.57 -15.73 -8.78
N PHE A 33 10.53 -15.42 -10.08
CA PHE A 33 9.31 -15.12 -10.83
C PHE A 33 8.21 -16.21 -10.77
N SER A 34 6.94 -15.80 -10.69
CA SER A 34 5.74 -16.65 -10.72
C SER A 34 4.55 -15.85 -11.23
N TRP A 35 3.88 -16.37 -12.25
CA TRP A 35 2.75 -15.71 -12.89
C TRP A 35 1.57 -15.53 -11.93
N GLU A 36 1.36 -16.50 -11.04
CA GLU A 36 0.33 -16.48 -10.01
C GLU A 36 0.56 -15.32 -9.03
N VAL A 37 1.82 -15.13 -8.59
CA VAL A 37 2.18 -14.03 -7.69
C VAL A 37 2.12 -12.68 -8.40
N THR A 38 2.47 -12.61 -9.70
CA THR A 38 2.34 -11.41 -10.50
C THR A 38 0.87 -10.95 -10.61
N ILE A 39 -0.06 -11.87 -10.83
CA ILE A 39 -1.50 -11.56 -10.87
C ILE A 39 -1.98 -11.01 -9.52
N VAL A 40 -1.58 -11.64 -8.41
CA VAL A 40 -1.91 -11.16 -7.06
C VAL A 40 -1.34 -9.75 -6.82
N THR A 41 -0.13 -9.49 -7.30
CA THR A 41 0.51 -8.17 -7.21
C THR A 41 -0.20 -7.13 -8.07
N MET A 42 -0.65 -7.50 -9.27
CA MET A 42 -1.48 -6.65 -10.13
C MET A 42 -2.78 -6.22 -9.43
N ILE A 43 -3.44 -7.15 -8.74
CA ILE A 43 -4.62 -6.86 -7.92
C ILE A 43 -4.27 -5.87 -6.81
N ALA A 44 -3.13 -6.06 -6.14
CA ALA A 44 -2.67 -5.13 -5.11
C ALA A 44 -2.50 -3.70 -5.65
N VAL A 45 -1.87 -3.55 -6.81
CA VAL A 45 -1.64 -2.25 -7.46
C VAL A 45 -2.97 -1.54 -7.76
N VAL A 46 -3.94 -2.26 -8.33
CA VAL A 46 -5.27 -1.71 -8.63
C VAL A 46 -5.99 -1.28 -7.35
N LEU A 47 -5.96 -2.11 -6.30
CA LEU A 47 -6.58 -1.78 -5.01
C LEU A 47 -5.92 -0.56 -4.36
N PHE A 48 -4.60 -0.46 -4.40
CA PHE A 48 -3.87 0.71 -3.88
C PHE A 48 -4.21 1.99 -4.65
N ALA A 49 -4.35 1.92 -5.98
CA ALA A 49 -4.82 3.05 -6.77
C ALA A 49 -6.24 3.49 -6.36
N ILE A 50 -7.16 2.53 -6.15
CA ILE A 50 -8.52 2.80 -5.67
C ILE A 50 -8.48 3.47 -4.28
N PHE A 51 -7.70 2.93 -3.34
CA PHE A 51 -7.57 3.54 -2.02
C PHE A 51 -6.94 4.93 -2.06
N ALA A 52 -5.98 5.17 -2.95
CA ALA A 52 -5.41 6.49 -3.14
C ALA A 52 -6.46 7.52 -3.60
N MET A 53 -7.38 7.12 -4.48
CA MET A 53 -8.50 7.98 -4.90
C MET A 53 -9.47 8.24 -3.75
N LEU A 54 -9.80 7.21 -2.96
CA LEU A 54 -10.71 7.32 -1.81
C LEU A 54 -10.12 8.14 -0.65
N ALA A 55 -8.79 8.15 -0.50
CA ALA A 55 -8.09 8.84 0.58
C ALA A 55 -8.31 10.36 0.57
N LYS A 56 -8.71 10.95 -0.56
CA LYS A 56 -9.09 12.37 -0.65
C LYS A 56 -10.32 12.70 0.21
N LYS A 57 -11.25 11.75 0.34
CA LYS A 57 -12.48 11.91 1.12
C LYS A 57 -12.37 11.26 2.50
N ALA A 58 -11.70 10.12 2.56
CA ALA A 58 -11.64 9.29 3.76
C ALA A 58 -10.21 8.75 3.98
N PRO A 59 -9.25 9.61 4.39
CA PRO A 59 -7.83 9.26 4.44
C PRO A 59 -7.52 8.12 5.41
N TYR A 60 -8.10 8.14 6.62
CA TYR A 60 -7.87 7.11 7.63
C TYR A 60 -8.34 5.71 7.20
N PRO A 61 -9.63 5.51 6.82
CA PRO A 61 -10.08 4.18 6.41
C PRO A 61 -9.40 3.72 5.13
N SER A 62 -9.09 4.60 4.16
CA SER A 62 -8.36 4.20 2.95
C SER A 62 -6.95 3.68 3.24
N LEU A 63 -6.20 4.35 4.12
CA LEU A 63 -4.86 3.89 4.50
C LEU A 63 -4.91 2.57 5.29
N LEU A 64 -5.85 2.47 6.23
CA LEU A 64 -6.01 1.25 7.03
C LEU A 64 -6.43 0.06 6.15
N SER A 65 -7.36 0.25 5.22
CA SER A 65 -7.74 -0.78 4.26
C SER A 65 -6.57 -1.19 3.36
N ALA A 66 -5.78 -0.24 2.87
CA ALA A 66 -4.59 -0.55 2.07
C ALA A 66 -3.57 -1.39 2.85
N LEU A 67 -3.34 -1.07 4.13
CA LEU A 67 -2.45 -1.84 5.01
C LEU A 67 -2.95 -3.28 5.19
N VAL A 68 -4.24 -3.46 5.50
CA VAL A 68 -4.84 -4.79 5.70
C VAL A 68 -4.77 -5.60 4.41
N VAL A 69 -5.15 -5.01 3.28
CA VAL A 69 -5.07 -5.65 1.96
C VAL A 69 -3.64 -6.05 1.64
N PHE A 70 -2.65 -5.19 1.89
CA PHE A 70 -1.25 -5.51 1.66
C PHE A 70 -0.78 -6.72 2.46
N ILE A 71 -1.17 -6.82 3.73
CA ILE A 71 -0.84 -7.96 4.60
C ILE A 71 -1.50 -9.24 4.06
N ILE A 72 -2.79 -9.20 3.75
CA ILE A 72 -3.54 -10.36 3.23
C ILE A 72 -2.91 -10.85 1.92
N LEU A 73 -2.68 -9.95 0.96
CA LEU A 73 -2.07 -10.31 -0.32
C LEU A 73 -0.64 -10.83 -0.15
N SER A 74 0.13 -10.29 0.81
CA SER A 74 1.46 -10.80 1.12
C SER A 74 1.42 -12.23 1.66
N ILE A 75 0.44 -12.56 2.50
CA ILE A 75 0.21 -13.93 3.02
C ILE A 75 -0.24 -14.86 1.89
N ILE A 76 -1.14 -14.41 1.01
CA ILE A 76 -1.59 -15.20 -0.15
C ILE A 76 -0.42 -15.50 -1.08
N SER A 77 0.41 -14.51 -1.44
CA SER A 77 1.60 -14.74 -2.26
C SER A 77 2.58 -15.71 -1.61
N ALA A 78 2.76 -15.62 -0.29
CA ALA A 78 3.58 -16.54 0.48
C ALA A 78 3.07 -17.98 0.45
N ALA A 79 1.74 -18.17 0.55
CA ALA A 79 1.11 -19.48 0.49
C ALA A 79 1.21 -20.11 -0.91
N ILE A 80 1.16 -19.29 -1.97
CA ILE A 80 1.31 -19.74 -3.36
C ILE A 80 2.76 -20.14 -3.64
N LYS A 81 3.73 -19.28 -3.30
CA LYS A 81 5.15 -19.52 -3.56
C LYS A 81 6.01 -19.01 -2.39
N PRO A 82 6.34 -19.88 -1.41
CA PRO A 82 7.09 -19.48 -0.21
C PRO A 82 8.46 -18.87 -0.50
N THR A 83 9.13 -19.30 -1.57
CA THR A 83 10.44 -18.73 -1.96
C THR A 83 10.33 -17.26 -2.39
N TYR A 84 9.17 -16.84 -2.89
CA TYR A 84 8.88 -15.46 -3.30
C TYR A 84 8.89 -14.46 -2.13
N LEU A 85 8.68 -14.95 -0.89
CA LEU A 85 8.87 -14.14 0.31
C LEU A 85 10.31 -13.65 0.40
N GLY A 86 11.29 -14.54 0.23
CA GLY A 86 12.70 -14.24 0.51
C GLY A 86 13.30 -13.17 -0.40
N GLY A 87 12.95 -13.17 -1.69
CA GLY A 87 13.51 -12.22 -2.67
C GLY A 87 13.01 -10.78 -2.53
N SER A 88 11.83 -10.57 -1.94
CA SER A 88 11.18 -9.26 -1.85
C SER A 88 10.84 -8.82 -0.42
N ILE A 89 11.23 -9.60 0.60
CA ILE A 89 10.85 -9.35 2.00
C ILE A 89 11.27 -7.97 2.49
N ILE A 90 12.47 -7.50 2.09
CA ILE A 90 13.02 -6.21 2.49
C ILE A 90 12.07 -5.09 2.04
N VAL A 91 11.65 -5.10 0.77
CA VAL A 91 10.76 -4.07 0.23
C VAL A 91 9.38 -4.13 0.91
N LYS A 92 8.86 -5.32 1.19
CA LYS A 92 7.58 -5.48 1.91
C LYS A 92 7.62 -4.91 3.33
N ILE A 93 8.73 -5.10 4.04
CA ILE A 93 8.95 -4.50 5.37
C ILE A 93 9.00 -2.98 5.26
N PHE A 94 9.69 -2.42 4.26
CA PHE A 94 9.69 -0.98 4.03
C PHE A 94 8.28 -0.44 3.78
N ILE A 95 7.49 -1.10 2.93
CA ILE A 95 6.09 -0.71 2.67
C ILE A 95 5.27 -0.76 3.96
N LEU A 96 5.40 -1.82 4.77
CA LEU A 96 4.70 -1.94 6.05
C LEU A 96 5.04 -0.80 7.01
N ILE A 97 6.33 -0.53 7.23
CA ILE A 97 6.77 0.55 8.12
C ILE A 97 6.25 1.89 7.61
N TYR A 98 6.30 2.11 6.29
CA TYR A 98 5.84 3.33 5.66
C TYR A 98 4.33 3.55 5.88
N LEU A 99 3.50 2.54 5.59
CA LEU A 99 2.05 2.60 5.79
C LEU A 99 1.68 2.77 7.27
N VAL A 100 2.33 2.03 8.18
CA VAL A 100 2.05 2.10 9.63
C VAL A 100 2.38 3.48 10.19
N ARG A 101 3.53 4.06 9.81
CA ARG A 101 3.92 5.41 10.25
C ARG A 101 2.92 6.46 9.78
N SER A 102 2.34 6.30 8.60
CA SER A 102 1.34 7.22 8.07
C SER A 102 -0.05 7.09 8.70
N ILE A 103 -0.31 6.09 9.57
CA ILE A 103 -1.62 5.93 10.23
C ILE A 103 -1.94 7.14 11.10
N HIS A 104 -0.95 7.64 11.86
CA HIS A 104 -1.13 8.81 12.71
C HIS A 104 -1.54 10.04 11.88
N ASP A 105 -0.79 10.30 10.81
CA ASP A 105 -1.07 11.37 9.86
C ASP A 105 -2.48 11.26 9.25
N ALA A 106 -2.90 10.05 8.89
CA ALA A 106 -4.21 9.82 8.29
C ALA A 106 -5.35 10.06 9.28
N ARG A 107 -5.14 9.73 10.55
CA ARG A 107 -6.10 9.96 11.63
C ARG A 107 -6.30 11.46 11.88
N GLU A 108 -5.21 12.20 12.02
CA GLU A 108 -5.25 13.66 12.20
C GLU A 108 -5.95 14.34 11.02
N MET A 109 -5.60 13.96 9.80
CA MET A 109 -6.24 14.50 8.59
C MET A 109 -7.73 14.20 8.54
N SER A 110 -8.14 12.98 8.89
CA SER A 110 -9.56 12.60 8.90
C SER A 110 -10.36 13.41 9.93
N GLN A 111 -9.78 13.68 11.10
CA GLN A 111 -10.41 14.53 12.12
C GLN A 111 -10.53 15.97 11.66
N ALA A 112 -9.48 16.50 11.02
CA ALA A 112 -9.47 17.87 10.50
C ALA A 112 -10.51 18.07 9.38
N LEU A 113 -10.63 17.09 8.46
CA LEU A 113 -11.67 17.10 7.43
C LEU A 113 -13.08 17.03 8.02
N LYS A 114 -13.29 16.19 9.04
CA LYS A 114 -14.59 16.09 9.73
C LYS A 114 -14.96 17.41 10.41
N LYS A 115 -14.01 18.08 11.05
CA LYS A 115 -14.23 19.39 11.69
C LYS A 115 -14.58 20.48 10.69
N ARG A 116 -13.95 20.48 9.50
CA ARG A 116 -14.25 21.44 8.42
C ARG A 116 -15.61 21.21 7.78
N SER A 117 -16.10 19.97 7.72
CA SER A 117 -17.43 19.66 7.18
C SER A 117 -18.58 19.99 8.14
N ALA A 118 -18.29 20.22 9.43
CA ALA A 118 -19.28 20.52 10.47
C ALA A 118 -19.33 22.03 10.83
N ALA A 119 -18.46 22.83 10.21
CA ALA A 119 -18.40 24.29 10.34
C ALA A 119 -18.91 24.92 9.04
#